data_AF-A0A7C5ILS8-F1
#
_entry.id   AF-A0A7C5ILS8-F1
#
_cell.length_a   1.000
_cell.length_b   1.000
_cell.length_c   1.000
_cell.angle_alpha   90.00
_cell.angle_beta   90.00
_cell.angle_gamma   90.00
#
_symmetry.space_group_name_H-M   'P 1'
#
loop_
_entity.id
_entity.type
_entity.pdbx_description
1 polymer ?
#
loop_
_entity_poly.entity_id
_entity_poly.type
_entity_poly.pdbx_seq_one_letter_code
_entity_poly.pdbx_strand_id
1 'polypeptide(L)'
;MILFDAPGKENTKKVIEIALKVSWEKNINDIVFPSASGYTASFFEDVKDKNLVCVTHVNGFAKKGENEMPLEVREKLINKGIKVLTTTHVLSGAERGLSRKFGGIYPVEIVANTLRMFGQGTKVAVEIAIMALDAGLIPYGKPVISLGGTEEGVDTSLILYPSHASSLFETKIVEILCKPANL
;
A
#
# COMPACT_ATOMS: atom_id res chain seq x y z
N MET A 1 -17.35 5.29 -6.11
CA MET A 1 -16.30 4.49 -6.78
C MET A 1 -16.06 5.04 -8.18
N ILE A 2 -14.82 5.40 -8.48
CA ILE A 2 -14.35 5.77 -9.83
C ILE A 2 -13.67 4.54 -10.46
N LEU A 3 -13.91 4.30 -11.74
CA LEU A 3 -13.29 3.20 -12.48
C LEU A 3 -12.33 3.76 -13.53
N PHE A 4 -11.11 3.25 -13.57
CA PHE A 4 -10.12 3.57 -14.60
C PHE A 4 -10.16 2.54 -15.73
N ASP A 5 -9.92 2.97 -16.97
CA ASP A 5 -10.00 2.07 -18.13
C ASP A 5 -8.87 1.04 -18.16
N ALA A 6 -7.69 1.41 -17.65
CA ALA A 6 -6.48 0.60 -17.60
C ALA A 6 -5.80 0.66 -16.23
N PRO A 7 -5.06 -0.40 -15.82
CA PRO A 7 -4.24 -0.40 -14.62
C PRO A 7 -2.89 0.29 -14.83
N GLY A 8 -2.30 0.78 -13.73
CA GLY A 8 -0.92 1.27 -13.74
C GLY A 8 -0.71 2.76 -13.49
N LYS A 9 0.54 3.18 -13.75
CA LYS A 9 1.15 4.44 -13.31
C LYS A 9 0.42 5.69 -13.77
N GLU A 10 -0.21 5.66 -14.94
CA GLU A 10 -0.96 6.77 -15.52
C GLU A 10 -2.08 7.28 -14.60
N ASN A 11 -2.61 6.40 -13.73
CA ASN A 11 -3.67 6.74 -12.78
C ASN A 11 -3.16 7.43 -11.52
N THR A 12 -1.85 7.42 -11.27
CA THR A 12 -1.23 7.83 -9.99
C THR A 12 -1.71 9.19 -9.52
N LYS A 13 -1.60 10.21 -10.38
CA LYS A 13 -2.01 11.58 -10.03
C LYS A 13 -3.48 11.62 -9.64
N LYS A 14 -4.34 10.95 -10.43
CA LYS A 14 -5.78 10.98 -10.21
C LYS A 14 -6.20 10.24 -8.94
N VAL A 15 -5.58 9.09 -8.66
CA VAL A 15 -5.77 8.33 -7.43
C VAL A 15 -5.42 9.17 -6.20
N ILE A 16 -4.29 9.87 -6.24
CA ILE A 16 -3.84 10.72 -5.12
C ILE A 16 -4.80 11.90 -4.92
N GLU A 17 -5.24 12.56 -6.00
CA GLU A 17 -6.27 13.62 -5.92
C GLU A 17 -7.56 13.13 -5.25
N ILE A 18 -8.04 11.94 -5.64
CA ILE A 18 -9.26 11.34 -5.06
C ILE A 18 -9.06 11.04 -3.58
N ALA A 19 -7.95 10.39 -3.24
CA ALA A 19 -7.63 9.98 -1.88
C ALA A 19 -7.50 11.19 -0.93
N LEU A 20 -6.78 12.22 -1.37
CA LEU A 20 -6.61 13.46 -0.62
C LEU A 20 -7.94 14.20 -0.44
N LYS A 21 -8.72 14.37 -1.51
CA LYS A 21 -10.06 14.97 -1.43
C LYS A 21 -10.93 14.26 -0.38
N VAL A 22 -11.02 12.94 -0.44
CA VAL A 22 -11.81 12.13 0.50
C VAL A 22 -11.24 12.20 1.92
N SER A 23 -9.91 12.25 2.06
CA SER A 23 -9.23 12.42 3.35
C SER A 23 -9.70 13.68 4.08
N TRP A 24 -9.84 14.81 3.37
CA TRP A 24 -10.34 16.05 3.96
C TRP A 24 -11.86 16.01 4.18
N GLU A 25 -12.64 15.53 3.20
CA GLU A 25 -14.10 15.46 3.31
C GLU A 25 -14.58 14.57 4.46
N LYS A 26 -13.90 13.44 4.70
CA LYS A 26 -14.26 12.47 5.74
C LYS A 26 -13.44 12.60 7.02
N ASN A 27 -12.54 13.58 7.09
CA ASN A 27 -11.63 13.79 8.22
C ASN A 27 -10.83 12.51 8.59
N ILE A 28 -10.37 11.77 7.59
CA ILE A 28 -9.50 10.59 7.76
C ILE A 28 -8.06 11.06 7.59
N ASN A 29 -7.25 11.02 8.65
CA ASN A 29 -5.92 11.64 8.66
C ASN A 29 -4.80 10.70 8.22
N ASP A 30 -5.01 9.39 8.33
CA ASP A 30 -4.03 8.36 8.03
C ASP A 30 -4.13 7.93 6.56
N ILE A 31 -3.05 8.16 5.80
CA ILE A 31 -2.93 7.75 4.41
C ILE A 31 -1.70 6.86 4.26
N VAL A 32 -1.92 5.62 3.81
CA VAL A 32 -0.87 4.62 3.56
C VAL A 32 -0.75 4.40 2.06
N PHE A 33 0.47 4.38 1.53
CA PHE A 33 0.68 4.21 0.09
C PHE A 33 2.01 3.51 -0.24
N PRO A 34 2.08 2.76 -1.36
CA PRO A 34 3.30 2.09 -1.76
C PRO A 34 4.19 3.04 -2.58
N SER A 35 5.51 2.93 -2.40
CA SER A 35 6.48 3.57 -3.29
C SER A 35 7.82 2.83 -3.21
N ALA A 36 8.17 2.08 -4.27
CA ALA A 36 9.42 1.34 -4.31
C ALA A 36 10.64 2.25 -4.57
N SER A 37 10.52 3.19 -5.51
CA SER A 37 11.59 4.10 -5.92
C SER A 37 11.51 5.49 -5.29
N GLY A 38 10.36 5.87 -4.73
CA GLY A 38 10.05 7.24 -4.33
C GLY A 38 9.07 7.96 -5.26
N TYR A 39 8.79 7.42 -6.46
CA TYR A 39 7.91 8.05 -7.45
C TYR A 39 6.53 8.42 -6.90
N THR A 40 5.78 7.49 -6.31
CA THR A 40 4.45 7.80 -5.75
C THR A 40 4.56 8.78 -4.58
N ALA A 41 5.60 8.62 -3.76
CA ALA A 41 5.83 9.43 -2.56
C ALA A 41 6.12 10.91 -2.89
N SER A 42 6.72 11.21 -4.05
CA SER A 42 7.02 12.59 -4.44
C SER A 42 5.76 13.46 -4.62
N PHE A 43 4.61 12.84 -4.91
CA PHE A 43 3.32 13.54 -5.02
C PHE A 43 2.74 13.97 -3.67
N PHE A 44 3.31 13.51 -2.56
CA PHE A 44 2.87 13.83 -1.20
C PHE A 44 3.77 14.83 -0.47
N GLU A 45 4.89 15.27 -1.05
CA GLU A 45 5.90 16.10 -0.37
C GLU A 45 5.36 17.43 0.19
N ASP A 46 4.34 17.98 -0.47
CA ASP A 46 3.72 19.26 -0.10
C ASP A 46 2.40 19.09 0.65
N VAL A 47 1.96 17.85 0.90
CA VAL A 47 0.77 17.57 1.71
C VAL A 47 1.09 17.80 3.18
N LYS A 48 0.26 18.59 3.86
CA LYS A 48 0.37 18.94 5.29
C LYS A 48 -0.83 18.41 6.06
N ASP A 49 -0.69 18.36 7.39
CA ASP A 49 -1.75 18.00 8.34
C ASP A 49 -2.36 16.61 8.12
N LYS A 50 -1.55 15.68 7.59
CA LYS A 50 -1.90 14.27 7.39
C LYS A 50 -0.79 13.37 7.90
N ASN A 51 -1.17 12.18 8.39
CA ASN A 51 -0.21 11.13 8.71
C ASN A 51 0.06 10.31 7.44
N LEU A 52 1.20 10.58 6.81
CA LEU A 52 1.59 9.97 5.54
C LEU A 52 2.56 8.83 5.80
N VAL A 53 2.17 7.61 5.42
CA VAL A 53 2.98 6.40 5.58
C VAL A 53 3.29 5.80 4.21
N CYS A 54 4.53 5.99 3.77
CA CYS A 54 5.08 5.39 2.57
C CYS A 54 5.62 3.99 2.91
N VAL A 55 5.08 2.94 2.30
CA VAL A 55 5.58 1.58 2.45
C VAL A 55 6.40 1.20 1.21
N THR A 56 7.68 0.88 1.40
CA THR A 56 8.58 0.46 0.33
C THR A 56 8.60 -1.06 0.21
N HIS A 57 9.20 -1.57 -0.86
CA HIS A 57 9.58 -2.98 -0.91
C HIS A 57 10.53 -3.34 0.22
N VAL A 58 10.43 -4.60 0.67
CA VAL A 58 11.39 -5.23 1.59
C VAL A 58 12.81 -5.22 1.02
N ASN A 59 13.82 -5.07 1.88
CA ASN A 59 15.22 -5.25 1.47
C ASN A 59 15.41 -6.64 0.87
N GLY A 60 16.13 -6.73 -0.24
CA GLY A 60 16.31 -8.02 -0.92
C GLY A 60 15.25 -8.36 -1.96
N PHE A 61 14.27 -7.49 -2.22
CA PHE A 61 13.20 -7.76 -3.18
C PHE A 61 13.73 -7.93 -4.61
N ALA A 62 14.35 -6.90 -5.17
CA ALA A 62 15.00 -6.95 -6.48
C ALA A 62 16.41 -7.57 -6.41
N LYS A 63 17.20 -7.18 -5.40
CA LYS A 63 18.58 -7.67 -5.19
C LYS A 63 18.88 -7.83 -3.70
N LYS A 64 19.49 -8.97 -3.33
CA LYS A 64 19.81 -9.33 -1.94
C LYS A 64 20.61 -8.22 -1.23
N GLY A 65 20.14 -7.80 -0.06
CA GLY A 65 20.81 -6.79 0.77
C GLY A 65 20.55 -5.34 0.36
N GLU A 66 19.79 -5.09 -0.71
CA GLU A 66 19.53 -3.75 -1.24
C GLU A 66 18.05 -3.36 -1.17
N ASN A 67 17.79 -2.06 -1.07
CA ASN A 67 16.48 -1.46 -1.24
C ASN A 67 16.45 -0.69 -2.57
N GLU A 68 15.31 -0.71 -3.26
CA GLU A 68 15.13 0.01 -4.53
C GLU A 68 15.07 1.53 -4.36
N MET A 69 14.70 2.03 -3.17
CA MET A 69 14.66 3.45 -2.87
C MET A 69 16.07 3.97 -2.54
N PRO A 70 16.62 4.93 -3.31
CA PRO A 70 17.89 5.57 -2.98
C PRO A 70 17.84 6.22 -1.59
N LEU A 71 18.97 6.20 -0.87
CA LEU A 71 19.07 6.79 0.47
C LEU A 71 18.73 8.29 0.46
N GLU A 72 19.22 9.04 -0.52
CA GLU A 72 18.92 10.47 -0.68
C GLU A 72 17.41 10.75 -0.84
N VAL A 73 16.70 9.90 -1.59
CA VAL A 73 15.25 10.01 -1.79
C VAL A 73 14.53 9.72 -0.47
N ARG A 74 14.96 8.66 0.23
CA ARG A 74 14.40 8.31 1.55
C ARG A 74 14.56 9.44 2.55
N GLU A 75 15.75 10.01 2.67
CA GLU A 75 16.04 11.12 3.58
C GLU A 75 15.22 12.36 3.24
N LYS A 76 15.09 12.68 1.95
CA LYS A 76 14.23 13.78 1.48
C LYS A 76 12.77 13.58 1.93
N LEU A 77 12.21 12.38 1.75
CA LEU A 77 10.83 12.07 2.14
C LEU A 77 10.62 12.19 3.66
N ILE A 78 11.56 11.68 4.46
CA ILE A 78 11.52 11.78 5.93
C ILE A 78 11.57 13.25 6.36
N ASN A 79 12.46 14.04 5.78
CA ASN A 79 12.58 15.47 6.07
C ASN A 79 11.32 16.27 5.69
N LYS A 80 10.51 15.77 4.74
CA LYS A 80 9.20 16.32 4.39
C LYS A 80 8.07 15.87 5.32
N GLY A 81 8.35 15.01 6.31
CA GLY A 81 7.39 14.52 7.30
C GLY A 81 6.71 13.20 6.91
N ILE A 82 7.15 12.54 5.83
CA ILE A 82 6.61 11.26 5.40
C ILE A 82 7.31 10.14 6.16
N LYS A 83 6.54 9.29 6.83
CA LYS A 83 7.07 8.08 7.48
C LYS A 83 7.36 7.04 6.41
N VAL A 84 8.58 6.50 6.38
CA VAL A 84 8.98 5.48 5.40
C VAL A 84 9.17 4.14 6.10
N LEU A 85 8.33 3.16 5.76
CA LEU A 85 8.37 1.79 6.29
C LEU A 85 8.98 0.84 5.28
N THR A 86 9.93 0.04 5.73
CA THR A 86 10.51 -1.09 4.99
C THR A 86 10.40 -2.33 5.86
N THR A 87 9.57 -3.28 5.45
CA THR A 87 9.36 -4.53 6.19
C THR A 87 8.89 -5.64 5.26
N THR A 88 8.81 -6.86 5.76
CA THR A 88 8.32 -8.03 5.02
C THR A 88 6.89 -7.83 4.55
N HIS A 89 6.60 -8.20 3.30
CA HIS A 89 5.26 -8.15 2.72
C HIS A 89 4.35 -9.19 3.40
N VAL A 90 3.43 -8.72 4.25
CA VAL A 90 2.64 -9.59 5.15
C VAL A 90 1.72 -10.57 4.42
N LEU A 91 1.22 -10.23 3.22
CA LEU A 91 0.41 -11.15 2.40
C LEU A 91 1.27 -12.05 1.52
N SER A 92 2.43 -12.45 2.05
CA SER A 92 3.27 -13.52 1.51
C SER A 92 4.25 -14.05 2.55
N GLY A 93 5.03 -13.18 3.19
CA GLY A 93 5.93 -13.53 4.28
C GLY A 93 6.88 -14.68 3.94
N ALA A 94 7.13 -15.53 4.94
CA ALA A 94 7.98 -16.70 4.80
C ALA A 94 7.40 -17.75 3.82
N GLU A 95 6.07 -17.78 3.62
CA GLU A 95 5.45 -18.71 2.67
C GLU A 95 5.96 -18.50 1.24
N ARG A 96 6.32 -17.26 0.87
CA ARG A 96 6.96 -16.97 -0.43
C ARG A 96 8.27 -17.75 -0.62
N GLY A 97 9.03 -17.96 0.45
CA GLY A 97 10.25 -18.76 0.41
C GLY A 97 9.95 -20.23 0.18
N LEU A 98 8.88 -20.74 0.81
CA LEU A 98 8.41 -22.11 0.65
C LEU A 98 7.90 -22.36 -0.78
N SER A 99 7.02 -21.51 -1.30
CA SER A 99 6.48 -21.66 -2.66
C SER A 99 7.55 -21.56 -3.74
N ARG A 100 8.54 -20.67 -3.59
CA ARG A 100 9.68 -20.60 -4.52
C ARG A 100 10.57 -21.86 -4.48
N LYS A 101 10.76 -22.45 -3.31
CA LYS A 101 11.67 -23.59 -3.12
C LYS A 101 11.01 -24.94 -3.45
N PHE A 102 9.76 -25.11 -3.07
CA PHE A 102 9.05 -26.38 -3.09
C PHE A 102 7.85 -26.39 -4.06
N GLY A 103 7.50 -25.24 -4.64
CA GLY A 103 6.29 -25.08 -5.45
C GLY A 103 5.02 -24.95 -4.59
N GLY A 104 3.86 -24.94 -5.26
CA GLY A 104 2.55 -24.87 -4.62
C GLY A 104 2.05 -23.44 -4.31
N ILE A 105 0.92 -23.38 -3.60
CA ILE A 105 0.30 -22.14 -3.10
C ILE A 105 -0.08 -22.34 -1.63
N TYR A 106 0.23 -21.36 -0.80
CA TYR A 106 0.06 -21.44 0.65
C TYR A 106 -1.02 -20.47 1.15
N PRO A 107 -1.61 -20.69 2.34
CA PRO A 107 -2.79 -19.95 2.81
C PRO A 107 -2.70 -18.42 2.71
N VAL A 108 -1.57 -17.81 3.08
CA VAL A 108 -1.40 -16.35 3.01
C VAL A 108 -1.34 -15.88 1.54
N GLU A 109 -0.67 -16.65 0.68
CA GLU A 109 -0.66 -16.38 -0.76
C GLU A 109 -2.02 -16.60 -1.43
N ILE A 110 -2.86 -17.51 -0.91
CA ILE A 110 -4.26 -17.67 -1.36
C ILE A 110 -5.04 -16.39 -1.05
N VAL A 111 -4.96 -15.86 0.18
CA VAL A 111 -5.61 -14.59 0.55
C VAL A 111 -5.17 -13.45 -0.38
N ALA A 112 -3.87 -13.36 -0.66
CA ALA A 112 -3.34 -12.37 -1.60
C ALA A 112 -3.95 -12.51 -3.00
N ASN A 113 -4.07 -13.73 -3.52
CA ASN A 113 -4.64 -13.98 -4.84
C ASN A 113 -6.16 -13.75 -4.87
N THR A 114 -6.88 -14.02 -3.79
CA THR A 114 -8.30 -13.65 -3.66
C THR A 114 -8.49 -12.14 -3.75
N LEU A 115 -7.64 -11.33 -3.09
CA LEU A 115 -7.70 -9.87 -3.21
C LEU A 115 -7.37 -9.39 -4.63
N ARG A 116 -6.46 -10.08 -5.34
CA ARG A 116 -6.14 -9.78 -6.74
C ARG A 116 -7.31 -10.00 -7.70
N MET A 117 -8.37 -10.71 -7.31
CA MET A 117 -9.61 -10.75 -8.08
C MET A 117 -10.25 -9.37 -8.22
N PHE A 118 -9.92 -8.41 -7.34
CA PHE A 118 -10.32 -7.01 -7.43
C PHE A 118 -9.24 -6.12 -8.08
N GLY A 119 -8.05 -6.66 -8.32
CA GLY A 119 -6.88 -6.00 -8.92
C GLY A 119 -5.62 -6.06 -8.06
N GLN A 120 -4.45 -5.91 -8.67
CA GLN A 120 -3.16 -5.90 -7.95
C GLN A 120 -3.14 -4.81 -6.87
N GLY A 121 -3.62 -3.62 -7.22
CA GLY A 121 -3.71 -2.50 -6.30
C GLY A 121 -4.59 -2.79 -5.07
N THR A 122 -5.67 -3.55 -5.19
CA THR A 122 -6.49 -3.93 -4.02
C THR A 122 -5.70 -4.79 -3.03
N LYS A 123 -4.98 -5.79 -3.52
CA LYS A 123 -4.11 -6.62 -2.67
C LYS A 123 -3.05 -5.76 -1.98
N VAL A 124 -2.39 -4.87 -2.72
CA VAL A 124 -1.32 -4.01 -2.20
C VAL A 124 -1.87 -3.08 -1.12
N ALA A 125 -3.00 -2.41 -1.38
CA ALA A 125 -3.62 -1.49 -0.43
C ALA A 125 -3.99 -2.18 0.90
N VAL A 126 -4.50 -3.42 0.87
CA VAL A 126 -4.76 -4.18 2.10
C VAL A 126 -3.46 -4.57 2.80
N GLU A 127 -2.48 -5.08 2.05
CA GLU A 127 -1.19 -5.54 2.60
C GLU A 127 -0.43 -4.44 3.35
N ILE A 128 -0.27 -3.27 2.71
CA ILE A 128 0.53 -2.19 3.29
C ILE A 128 -0.15 -1.53 4.48
N ALA A 129 -1.48 -1.54 4.54
CA ALA A 129 -2.21 -1.01 5.68
C ALA A 129 -2.00 -1.89 6.93
N ILE A 130 -2.01 -3.22 6.76
CA ILE A 130 -1.67 -4.16 7.83
C ILE A 130 -0.22 -3.97 8.28
N MET A 131 0.72 -3.87 7.32
CA MET A 131 2.13 -3.62 7.63
C MET A 131 2.35 -2.30 8.40
N ALA A 132 1.66 -1.23 8.00
CA ALA A 132 1.73 0.07 8.67
C ALA A 132 1.17 0.01 10.10
N LEU A 133 0.08 -0.75 10.30
CA LEU A 133 -0.51 -0.95 11.62
C LEU A 133 0.40 -1.78 12.53
N ASP A 134 0.96 -2.88 12.03
CA ASP A 134 1.90 -3.73 12.78
C ASP A 134 3.16 -2.97 13.19
N ALA A 135 3.60 -2.00 12.37
CA ALA A 135 4.72 -1.12 12.68
C ALA A 135 4.36 0.04 13.64
N GLY A 136 3.10 0.16 14.08
CA GLY A 136 2.64 1.24 14.95
C GLY A 136 2.62 2.63 14.29
N LEU A 137 2.61 2.69 12.95
CA LEU A 137 2.66 3.97 12.22
C LEU A 137 1.27 4.59 11.99
N ILE A 138 0.22 3.78 12.13
CA ILE A 138 -1.19 4.17 12.08
C ILE A 138 -1.95 3.58 13.29
N PRO A 139 -3.05 4.19 13.73
CA PRO A 139 -3.80 3.75 14.91
C PRO A 139 -4.71 2.53 14.63
N TYR A 140 -4.81 1.62 15.61
CA TYR A 140 -5.80 0.54 15.61
C TYR A 140 -7.22 1.07 15.80
N GLY A 141 -8.22 0.41 15.20
CA GLY A 141 -9.64 0.71 15.38
C GLY A 141 -10.11 2.01 14.71
N LYS A 142 -9.30 2.63 13.85
CA LYS A 142 -9.65 3.81 13.06
C LYS A 142 -9.61 3.52 11.56
N PRO A 143 -10.44 4.20 10.75
CA PRO A 143 -10.38 4.06 9.31
C PRO A 143 -9.10 4.70 8.77
N VAL A 144 -8.51 4.09 7.74
CA VAL A 144 -7.38 4.64 7.00
C VAL A 144 -7.69 4.64 5.51
N ILE A 145 -7.08 5.59 4.79
CA ILE A 145 -7.06 5.55 3.33
C ILE A 145 -5.80 4.82 2.91
N SER A 146 -5.95 3.72 2.17
CA SER A 146 -4.81 2.94 1.67
C SER A 146 -4.81 2.89 0.15
N LEU A 147 -3.65 3.13 -0.45
CA LEU A 147 -3.44 3.11 -1.89
C LEU A 147 -2.74 1.83 -2.32
N GLY A 148 -2.93 1.45 -3.57
CA GLY A 148 -2.21 0.34 -4.19
C GLY A 148 -2.08 0.57 -5.69
N GLY A 149 -1.16 -0.13 -6.32
CA GLY A 149 -0.91 -0.03 -7.75
C GLY A 149 -0.58 -1.36 -8.40
N THR A 150 -0.60 -1.32 -9.72
CA THR A 150 -0.14 -2.40 -10.60
C THR A 150 1.21 -2.01 -11.19
N GLU A 151 2.24 -2.84 -10.95
CA GLU A 151 3.63 -2.65 -11.38
C GLU A 151 4.31 -1.37 -10.85
N GLU A 152 3.93 -0.20 -11.36
CA GLU A 152 4.48 1.11 -10.96
C GLU A 152 3.35 2.11 -10.67
N GLY A 153 3.58 3.00 -9.69
CA GLY A 153 2.60 4.01 -9.31
C GLY A 153 1.44 3.44 -8.48
N VAL A 154 0.30 4.13 -8.50
CA VAL A 154 -0.94 3.68 -7.85
C VAL A 154 -2.14 3.84 -8.78
N ASP A 155 -3.03 2.86 -8.76
CA ASP A 155 -4.26 2.82 -9.56
C ASP A 155 -5.51 2.54 -8.71
N THR A 156 -5.33 2.25 -7.42
CA THR A 156 -6.38 1.81 -6.51
C THR A 156 -6.32 2.60 -5.21
N SER A 157 -7.48 2.96 -4.65
CA SER A 157 -7.62 3.60 -3.34
C SER A 157 -8.80 3.04 -2.57
N LEU A 158 -8.58 2.68 -1.31
CA LEU A 158 -9.55 2.06 -0.41
C LEU A 158 -9.68 2.86 0.89
N ILE A 159 -10.87 2.87 1.49
CA ILE A 159 -11.03 3.12 2.93
C ILE A 159 -11.18 1.76 3.61
N LEU A 160 -10.38 1.50 4.64
CA LEU A 160 -10.41 0.24 5.38
C LEU A 160 -10.07 0.44 6.86
N TYR A 161 -10.52 -0.50 7.70
CA TYR A 161 -10.04 -0.67 9.07
C TYR A 161 -9.04 -1.82 9.08
N PRO A 162 -7.72 -1.55 9.18
CA PRO A 162 -6.73 -2.62 9.22
C PRO A 162 -6.79 -3.31 10.58
N SER A 163 -6.54 -4.61 10.58
CA SER A 163 -6.20 -5.37 11.79
C SER A 163 -4.76 -5.90 11.67
N HIS A 164 -4.24 -6.47 12.75
CA HIS A 164 -2.88 -7.00 12.78
C HIS A 164 -2.73 -8.25 11.89
N ALA A 165 -1.51 -8.58 11.49
CA ALA A 165 -1.24 -9.83 10.75
C ALA A 165 -1.80 -11.07 11.46
N SER A 166 -1.70 -11.11 12.79
CA SER A 166 -2.20 -12.20 13.64
C SER A 166 -3.72 -12.32 13.67
N SER A 167 -4.44 -11.26 13.29
CA SER A 167 -5.90 -11.16 13.22
C SER A 167 -6.35 -10.71 11.82
N LEU A 168 -5.64 -11.17 10.79
CA LEU A 168 -5.79 -10.75 9.38
C LEU A 168 -7.24 -10.57 8.92
N PHE A 169 -8.11 -11.56 9.20
CA PHE A 169 -9.51 -11.58 8.74
C PHE A 169 -10.43 -10.58 9.45
N GLU A 170 -9.94 -9.86 10.46
CA GLU A 170 -10.64 -8.72 11.07
C GLU A 170 -10.41 -7.42 10.29
N THR A 171 -9.50 -7.40 9.31
CA THR A 171 -9.34 -6.27 8.39
C THR A 171 -10.62 -6.10 7.57
N LYS A 172 -11.20 -4.90 7.59
CA LYS A 172 -12.47 -4.60 6.89
C LYS A 172 -12.28 -3.52 5.85
N ILE A 173 -12.48 -3.88 4.58
CA ILE A 173 -12.59 -2.92 3.48
C ILE A 173 -13.98 -2.27 3.57
N VAL A 174 -14.03 -0.95 3.70
CA VAL A 174 -15.28 -0.19 3.88
C VAL A 174 -15.76 0.39 2.57
N GLU A 175 -14.84 0.96 1.79
CA GLU A 175 -15.18 1.65 0.54
C GLU A 175 -14.05 1.52 -0.47
N ILE A 176 -14.41 1.29 -1.73
CA ILE A 176 -13.49 1.38 -2.88
C ILE A 176 -13.68 2.77 -3.51
N LEU A 177 -12.70 3.64 -3.32
CA LEU A 177 -12.75 5.00 -3.85
C LEU A 177 -12.50 4.99 -5.36
N CYS A 178 -11.46 4.27 -5.78
CA CYS A 178 -11.16 4.04 -7.19
C CYS A 178 -10.38 2.73 -7.40
N LYS A 179 -10.50 2.16 -8.61
CA LYS A 179 -9.70 1.02 -9.10
C LYS A 179 -9.81 0.89 -10.63
N PRO A 180 -8.94 0.12 -11.30
CA PRO A 180 -9.14 -0.26 -12.70
C PRO A 180 -10.41 -1.09 -12.92
N ALA A 181 -11.10 -0.86 -14.05
CA ALA A 181 -12.25 -1.65 -14.50
C ALA A 181 -11.80 -2.97 -15.14
N ASN A 182 -10.77 -2.89 -15.99
CA ASN A 182 -10.13 -4.02 -16.64
C ASN A 182 -8.86 -4.38 -15.87
N LEU A 183 -8.71 -5.67 -15.57
CA LEU A 183 -7.61 -6.24 -14.80
C LEU A 183 -6.59 -6.93 -15.71
#